data_AF-A0A832WRY0-F1
#
_entry.id   AF-A0A832WRY0-F1
#
_cell.length_a   1.000
_cell.length_b   1.000
_cell.length_c   1.000
_cell.angle_alpha   90.00
_cell.angle_beta   90.00
_cell.angle_gamma   90.00
#
_symmetry.space_group_name_H-M   'P 1'
#
loop_
_entity.id
_entity.type
_entity.pdbx_description
1 polymer ?
#
loop_
_entity_poly.entity_id
_entity_poly.type
_entity_poly.pdbx_seq_one_letter_code
_entity_poly.pdbx_strand_id
1 'polypeptide(L)'
;VIRGKDHIANTRRQRYIFDYFGWEPPVYRHYGRMGIEGVVLSTSQMRAGIAAGEYRGWDDIRLGTLRAIARRGISPEAVREAVLDIGIGETDISFSWENLFARNKAIVDPSSNRYFFVPDPVPVRVQGGPDHVAHALLHPAHPERGTRDLHFTGEVILPREDLAEGRAMVRLKDLFNIEMTGEGTDISACFAGDSLADARARKAPIIQWLPAGAGVPCTLVTPDGDRAGMCEPRVAAELGQVVQFERVGFARIDAVSAEGIIAYFTHR
;
A
#
# COMPACT_ATOMS: atom_id res chain seq x y z
N VAL A 1 8.00 37.51 -5.19
CA VAL A 1 6.80 36.82 -4.66
C VAL A 1 6.34 35.79 -5.68
N ILE A 2 6.29 34.50 -5.30
CA ILE A 2 5.77 33.40 -6.13
C ILE A 2 4.54 32.84 -5.41
N ARG A 3 3.38 32.81 -6.07
CA ARG A 3 2.10 32.38 -5.46
C ARG A 3 1.03 31.99 -6.50
N GLY A 4 -0.04 31.35 -6.08
CA GLY A 4 -1.15 30.97 -6.98
C GLY A 4 -1.82 32.15 -7.70
N LYS A 5 -2.37 31.90 -8.89
CA LYS A 5 -3.03 32.90 -9.75
C LYS A 5 -4.28 33.53 -9.16
N ASP A 6 -4.87 32.92 -8.14
CA ASP A 6 -5.95 33.47 -7.31
C ASP A 6 -5.56 34.78 -6.62
N HIS A 7 -4.26 35.04 -6.43
CA HIS A 7 -3.75 36.29 -5.86
C HIS A 7 -3.41 37.39 -6.88
N ILE A 8 -3.73 37.24 -8.17
CA ILE A 8 -3.50 38.29 -9.18
C ILE A 8 -4.21 39.61 -8.81
N ALA A 9 -5.45 39.52 -8.31
CA ALA A 9 -6.19 40.70 -7.82
C ALA A 9 -5.50 41.36 -6.60
N ASN A 10 -4.92 40.55 -5.71
CA ASN A 10 -4.18 41.05 -4.54
C ASN A 10 -2.89 41.77 -4.97
N THR A 11 -2.21 41.30 -6.02
CA THR A 11 -1.05 42.00 -6.60
C THR A 11 -1.41 43.40 -7.09
N ARG A 12 -2.57 43.58 -7.74
CA ARG A 12 -3.07 44.90 -8.16
C ARG A 12 -3.36 45.80 -6.95
N ARG A 13 -4.03 45.28 -5.91
CA ARG A 13 -4.33 46.02 -4.67
C ARG A 13 -3.06 46.43 -3.91
N GLN A 14 -2.08 45.53 -3.83
CA GLN A 14 -0.81 45.78 -3.16
C GLN A 14 -0.03 46.91 -3.85
N ARG A 15 -0.08 47.04 -5.19
CA ARG A 15 0.60 48.12 -5.91
C ARG A 15 0.23 49.51 -5.39
N TYR A 16 -1.06 49.81 -5.17
CA TYR A 16 -1.48 51.10 -4.59
C TYR A 16 -0.82 51.41 -3.24
N ILE A 17 -0.50 50.39 -2.43
CA ILE A 17 0.19 50.55 -1.14
C ILE A 17 1.67 50.89 -1.37
N PHE A 18 2.34 50.16 -2.27
CA PHE A 18 3.74 50.45 -2.64
C PHE A 18 3.88 51.86 -3.24
N ASP A 19 2.99 52.22 -4.17
CA ASP A 19 2.95 53.53 -4.82
C ASP A 19 2.74 54.67 -3.79
N TYR A 20 1.82 54.47 -2.82
CA TYR A 20 1.53 55.46 -1.77
C TYR A 20 2.74 55.73 -0.85
N PHE A 21 3.48 54.68 -0.48
CA PHE A 21 4.67 54.81 0.37
C PHE A 21 5.97 55.09 -0.41
N GLY A 22 5.92 55.18 -1.74
CA GLY A 22 7.11 55.38 -2.59
C GLY A 22 8.08 54.19 -2.56
N TRP A 23 7.58 52.98 -2.32
CA TRP A 23 8.38 51.76 -2.21
C TRP A 23 8.51 51.04 -3.55
N GLU A 24 9.67 50.43 -3.80
CA GLU A 24 9.85 49.57 -4.97
C GLU A 24 9.00 48.29 -4.85
N PRO A 25 8.09 47.99 -5.80
CA PRO A 25 7.26 46.80 -5.74
C PRO A 25 8.05 45.55 -6.10
N PRO A 26 7.96 44.44 -5.33
CA PRO A 26 8.69 43.22 -5.62
C PRO A 26 8.20 42.57 -6.91
N VAL A 27 9.06 41.77 -7.55
CA VAL A 27 8.66 40.98 -8.74
C VAL A 27 7.63 39.91 -8.33
N TYR A 28 6.48 39.92 -8.98
CA TYR A 28 5.43 38.89 -8.82
C TYR A 28 5.50 37.87 -9.97
N ARG A 29 5.36 36.59 -9.62
CA ARG A 29 5.13 35.48 -10.54
C ARG A 29 3.94 34.68 -10.02
N HIS A 30 3.00 34.39 -10.91
CA HIS A 30 1.79 33.64 -10.56
C HIS A 30 1.80 32.30 -11.28
N TYR A 31 1.39 31.24 -10.59
CA TYR A 31 1.28 29.90 -11.14
C TYR A 31 -0.17 29.39 -11.08
N GLY A 32 -0.52 28.45 -11.95
CA GLY A 32 -1.82 27.79 -11.97
C GLY A 32 -2.12 27.06 -10.68
N ARG A 33 -3.40 26.87 -10.37
CA ARG A 33 -3.82 26.07 -9.21
C ARG A 33 -3.47 24.60 -9.45
N MET A 34 -3.04 23.94 -8.39
CA MET A 34 -2.86 22.49 -8.36
C MET A 34 -4.05 21.84 -7.67
N GLY A 35 -4.77 20.99 -8.41
CA GLY A 35 -5.70 20.02 -7.85
C GLY A 35 -4.99 18.67 -7.61
N ILE A 36 -5.59 17.82 -6.77
CA ILE A 36 -5.26 16.39 -6.71
C ILE A 36 -6.56 15.66 -7.02
N GLU A 37 -6.54 14.72 -7.96
CA GLU A 37 -7.73 13.98 -8.35
C GLU A 37 -8.27 13.13 -7.19
N GLY A 38 -9.60 13.09 -7.04
CA GLY A 38 -10.28 12.38 -5.95
C GLY A 38 -10.14 13.00 -4.55
N VAL A 39 -9.44 14.13 -4.39
CA VAL A 39 -9.05 14.63 -3.06
C VAL A 39 -9.44 16.09 -2.82
N VAL A 40 -10.14 16.33 -1.72
CA VAL A 40 -10.48 17.67 -1.22
C VAL A 40 -9.22 18.35 -0.68
N LEU A 41 -8.79 19.46 -1.30
CA LEU A 41 -7.64 20.27 -0.83
C LEU A 41 -8.04 21.45 0.09
N SER A 42 -9.33 21.69 0.29
CA SER A 42 -9.82 22.78 1.14
C SER A 42 -9.60 22.45 2.62
N THR A 43 -8.68 23.17 3.27
CA THR A 43 -8.35 22.97 4.69
C THR A 43 -9.56 23.17 5.61
N SER A 44 -10.49 24.06 5.26
CA SER A 44 -11.76 24.24 5.99
C SER A 44 -12.68 23.03 5.87
N GLN A 45 -12.74 22.38 4.69
CA GLN A 45 -13.54 21.17 4.50
C GLN A 45 -12.90 19.97 5.18
N MET A 46 -11.57 19.79 5.08
CA MET A 46 -10.83 18.78 5.85
C MET A 46 -11.10 18.93 7.36
N ARG A 47 -11.01 20.16 7.89
CA ARG A 47 -11.28 20.45 9.30
C ARG A 47 -12.73 20.13 9.69
N ALA A 48 -13.70 20.40 8.82
CA ALA A 48 -15.09 20.07 9.06
C ALA A 48 -15.31 18.55 9.12
N GLY A 49 -14.76 17.78 8.17
CA GLY A 49 -14.85 16.31 8.18
C GLY A 49 -14.13 15.68 9.38
N ILE A 50 -12.98 16.21 9.80
CA ILE A 50 -12.30 15.79 11.05
C ILE A 50 -13.20 16.07 12.27
N ALA A 51 -13.82 17.26 12.34
CA ALA A 51 -14.71 17.61 13.45
C ALA A 51 -16.03 16.80 13.46
N ALA A 52 -16.49 16.35 12.30
CA ALA A 52 -17.65 15.46 12.14
C ALA A 52 -17.31 13.96 12.36
N GLY A 53 -16.03 13.60 12.54
CA GLY A 53 -15.59 12.22 12.70
C GLY A 53 -15.46 11.42 11.40
N GLU A 54 -15.64 12.05 10.23
CA GLU A 54 -15.44 11.42 8.92
C GLU A 54 -13.98 10.99 8.72
N TYR A 55 -13.04 11.78 9.24
CA TYR A 55 -11.59 11.56 9.21
C TYR A 55 -11.01 11.43 10.61
N ARG A 56 -10.08 10.49 10.81
CA ARG A 56 -9.44 10.22 12.12
C ARG A 56 -8.53 11.35 12.60
N GLY A 57 -8.06 12.21 11.69
CA GLY A 57 -7.15 13.31 11.98
C GLY A 57 -6.56 13.94 10.72
N TRP A 58 -5.61 14.86 10.90
CA TRP A 58 -4.91 15.54 9.78
C TRP A 58 -3.96 14.63 8.98
N ASP A 59 -3.68 13.45 9.50
CA ASP A 59 -2.83 12.38 8.96
C ASP A 59 -3.64 11.16 8.48
N ASP A 60 -4.97 11.28 8.43
CA ASP A 60 -5.85 10.28 7.82
C ASP A 60 -5.52 10.13 6.32
N ILE A 61 -5.27 8.91 5.88
CA ILE A 61 -4.71 8.63 4.54
C ILE A 61 -5.66 8.93 3.37
N ARG A 62 -6.93 9.24 3.67
CA ARG A 62 -7.92 9.73 2.69
C ARG A 62 -7.76 11.23 2.40
N LEU A 63 -6.95 11.95 3.17
CA LEU A 63 -6.65 13.38 2.97
C LEU A 63 -5.41 13.60 2.11
N GLY A 64 -5.39 14.71 1.36
CA GLY A 64 -4.23 15.15 0.56
C GLY A 64 -3.14 15.88 1.36
N THR A 65 -3.04 15.67 2.68
CA THR A 65 -2.02 16.36 3.48
C THR A 65 -0.66 15.68 3.34
N LEU A 66 0.42 16.43 3.52
CA LEU A 66 1.77 15.85 3.59
C LEU A 66 1.91 14.85 4.74
N ARG A 67 1.15 15.00 5.83
CA ARG A 67 1.11 14.03 6.94
C ARG A 67 0.47 12.71 6.53
N ALA A 68 -0.65 12.76 5.82
CA ALA A 68 -1.34 11.59 5.28
C ALA A 68 -0.48 10.86 4.24
N ILE A 69 0.13 11.60 3.31
CA ILE A 69 1.07 11.08 2.30
C ILE A 69 2.27 10.39 2.96
N ALA A 70 2.89 11.03 3.96
CA ALA A 70 3.99 10.42 4.72
C ALA A 70 3.54 9.19 5.53
N ARG A 71 2.35 9.23 6.16
CA ARG A 71 1.83 8.10 6.95
C ARG A 71 1.56 6.86 6.10
N ARG A 72 1.14 7.04 4.84
CA ARG A 72 1.05 5.97 3.82
C ARG A 72 2.40 5.33 3.46
N GLY A 73 3.54 5.93 3.80
CA GLY A 73 4.86 5.47 3.38
C GLY A 73 5.30 5.96 2.01
N ILE A 74 4.77 7.10 1.55
CA ILE A 74 5.26 7.74 0.33
C ILE A 74 6.50 8.59 0.68
N SER A 75 7.60 8.33 -0.01
CA SER A 75 8.89 9.02 0.15
C SER A 75 8.77 10.52 -0.19
N PRO A 76 9.42 11.40 0.60
CA PRO A 76 9.46 12.82 0.29
C PRO A 76 10.23 13.13 -1.00
N GLU A 77 11.18 12.29 -1.39
CA GLU A 77 11.87 12.35 -2.69
C GLU A 77 10.88 12.11 -3.84
N ALA A 78 10.04 11.06 -3.75
CA ALA A 78 9.01 10.77 -4.75
C ALA A 78 8.03 11.94 -4.93
N VAL A 79 7.60 12.58 -3.84
CA VAL A 79 6.74 13.78 -3.87
C VAL A 79 7.46 14.95 -4.51
N ARG A 80 8.74 15.17 -4.16
CA ARG A 80 9.57 16.26 -4.71
C ARG A 80 9.74 16.11 -6.22
N GLU A 81 10.08 14.91 -6.69
CA GLU A 81 10.24 14.62 -8.12
C GLU A 81 8.92 14.77 -8.87
N ALA A 82 7.82 14.23 -8.35
CA ALA A 82 6.50 14.38 -8.98
C ALA A 82 6.09 15.87 -9.13
N VAL A 83 6.39 16.72 -8.14
CA VAL A 83 6.12 18.17 -8.23
C VAL A 83 7.08 18.87 -9.20
N LEU A 84 8.34 18.46 -9.29
CA LEU A 84 9.32 19.03 -10.23
C LEU A 84 8.98 18.71 -11.69
N ASP A 85 8.55 17.47 -11.99
CA ASP A 85 8.15 17.05 -13.34
C ASP A 85 6.90 17.76 -13.87
N ILE A 86 5.95 18.14 -13.00
CA ILE A 86 4.79 18.96 -13.39
C ILE A 86 5.23 20.38 -13.75
N GLY A 87 6.29 20.88 -13.10
CA GLY A 87 6.85 22.20 -13.36
C GLY A 87 5.96 23.36 -12.90
N ILE A 88 6.21 24.54 -13.45
CA ILE A 88 5.50 25.78 -13.11
C ILE A 88 5.00 26.44 -14.40
N GLY A 89 3.67 26.56 -14.52
CA GLY A 89 3.00 27.28 -15.61
C GLY A 89 1.80 28.08 -15.10
N GLU A 90 1.17 28.86 -15.97
CA GLU A 90 -0.03 29.66 -15.63
C GLU A 90 -1.35 28.85 -15.72
N THR A 91 -1.33 27.75 -16.47
CA THR A 91 -2.43 26.78 -16.62
C THR A 91 -2.64 26.00 -15.32
N ASP A 92 -3.90 25.72 -14.98
CA ASP A 92 -4.21 24.85 -13.83
C ASP A 92 -3.81 23.40 -14.13
N ILE A 93 -3.31 22.71 -13.11
CA ILE A 93 -2.71 21.37 -13.20
C ILE A 93 -3.44 20.42 -12.27
N SER A 94 -3.65 19.18 -12.72
CA SER A 94 -4.13 18.08 -11.87
C SER A 94 -2.97 17.15 -11.55
N PHE A 95 -2.74 16.90 -10.27
CA PHE A 95 -1.71 16.00 -9.79
C PHE A 95 -2.18 14.54 -9.93
N SER A 96 -1.42 13.72 -10.66
CA SER A 96 -1.70 12.30 -10.84
C SER A 96 -1.10 11.47 -9.70
N TRP A 97 -1.97 10.74 -8.99
CA TRP A 97 -1.55 9.73 -8.00
C TRP A 97 -0.71 8.63 -8.62
N GLU A 98 -1.03 8.18 -9.83
CA GLU A 98 -0.31 7.10 -10.53
C GLU A 98 1.16 7.47 -10.78
N ASN A 99 1.42 8.71 -11.21
CA ASN A 99 2.77 9.21 -11.48
C ASN A 99 3.61 9.32 -10.18
N LEU A 100 2.96 9.70 -9.07
CA LEU A 100 3.59 9.67 -7.73
C LEU A 100 3.88 8.23 -7.28
N PHE A 101 2.94 7.30 -7.45
CA PHE A 101 3.11 5.90 -7.07
C PHE A 101 4.20 5.20 -7.90
N ALA A 102 4.31 5.50 -9.20
CA ALA A 102 5.38 4.98 -10.04
C ALA A 102 6.78 5.38 -9.54
N ARG A 103 6.97 6.65 -9.16
CA ARG A 103 8.22 7.16 -8.57
C ARG A 103 8.49 6.56 -7.21
N ASN A 104 7.46 6.53 -6.35
CA ASN A 104 7.59 5.94 -5.02
C ASN A 104 8.00 4.48 -5.11
N LYS A 105 7.40 3.70 -6.01
CA LYS A 105 7.75 2.30 -6.28
C LYS A 105 9.22 2.13 -6.66
N ALA A 106 9.76 2.98 -7.53
CA ALA A 106 11.18 2.93 -7.91
C ALA A 106 12.13 3.18 -6.72
N ILE A 107 11.68 3.93 -5.71
CA ILE A 107 12.44 4.25 -4.50
C ILE A 107 12.28 3.17 -3.42
N VAL A 108 11.07 2.64 -3.19
CA VAL A 108 10.79 1.71 -2.09
C VAL A 108 10.96 0.23 -2.46
N ASP A 109 10.78 -0.18 -3.72
CA ASP A 109 10.88 -1.61 -4.10
C ASP A 109 12.27 -2.25 -3.85
N PRO A 110 13.41 -1.55 -4.08
CA PRO A 110 14.75 -2.10 -3.78
C PRO A 110 15.05 -2.22 -2.28
N SER A 111 14.32 -1.49 -1.43
CA SER A 111 14.54 -1.45 0.02
C SER A 111 13.52 -2.30 0.80
N SER A 112 12.30 -2.46 0.29
CA SER A 112 11.19 -3.16 0.95
C SER A 112 11.40 -4.67 1.03
N ASN A 113 11.27 -5.26 2.22
CA ASN A 113 11.21 -6.71 2.38
C ASN A 113 9.80 -7.24 1.98
N ARG A 114 9.73 -8.48 1.46
CA ARG A 114 8.50 -9.12 0.99
C ARG A 114 7.93 -10.01 2.08
N TYR A 115 6.63 -9.88 2.32
CA TYR A 115 5.90 -10.73 3.26
C TYR A 115 4.53 -11.12 2.69
N PHE A 116 3.92 -12.12 3.31
CA PHE A 116 2.54 -12.51 3.09
C PHE A 116 1.62 -11.80 4.08
N PHE A 117 0.58 -11.18 3.52
CA PHE A 117 -0.62 -10.76 4.24
C PHE A 117 -1.82 -11.49 3.61
N VAL A 118 -2.55 -12.20 4.45
CA VAL A 118 -3.73 -12.99 4.12
C VAL A 118 -4.95 -12.20 4.62
N PRO A 119 -5.63 -11.41 3.75
CA PRO A 119 -6.88 -10.77 4.10
C PRO A 119 -8.00 -11.81 4.24
N ASP A 120 -8.95 -11.56 5.14
CA ASP A 120 -10.11 -12.43 5.37
C ASP A 120 -9.73 -13.92 5.48
N PRO A 121 -8.81 -14.29 6.41
CA PRO A 121 -8.17 -15.59 6.43
C PRO A 121 -9.17 -16.72 6.66
N VAL A 122 -9.06 -17.77 5.83
CA VAL A 122 -9.82 -19.00 5.96
C VAL A 122 -8.84 -20.15 6.18
N PRO A 123 -8.97 -20.94 7.26
CA PRO A 123 -8.19 -22.16 7.45
C PRO A 123 -8.58 -23.22 6.43
N VAL A 124 -7.60 -23.87 5.82
CA VAL A 124 -7.76 -24.92 4.83
C VAL A 124 -6.79 -26.05 5.15
N ARG A 125 -7.35 -27.23 5.39
CA ARG A 125 -6.58 -28.46 5.62
C ARG A 125 -6.18 -29.09 4.30
N VAL A 126 -4.88 -29.37 4.13
CA VAL A 126 -4.31 -29.96 2.92
C VAL A 126 -4.01 -31.44 3.18
N GLN A 127 -4.81 -32.32 2.58
CA GLN A 127 -4.63 -33.77 2.68
C GLN A 127 -3.45 -34.24 1.82
N GLY A 128 -2.63 -35.14 2.37
CA GLY A 128 -1.49 -35.74 1.65
C GLY A 128 -0.29 -34.81 1.40
N GLY A 129 -0.31 -33.57 1.92
CA GLY A 129 0.84 -32.67 1.86
C GLY A 129 1.94 -33.13 2.84
N PRO A 130 3.21 -33.23 2.41
CA PRO A 130 4.32 -33.53 3.31
C PRO A 130 4.65 -32.31 4.17
N ASP A 131 5.07 -32.53 5.42
CA ASP A 131 5.67 -31.48 6.25
C ASP A 131 6.87 -30.85 5.51
N HIS A 132 6.88 -29.52 5.42
CA HIS A 132 7.85 -28.81 4.59
C HIS A 132 8.12 -27.40 5.13
N VAL A 133 9.34 -26.91 4.93
CA VAL A 133 9.72 -25.53 5.25
C VAL A 133 9.92 -24.77 3.95
N ALA A 134 8.98 -23.89 3.62
CA ALA A 134 9.12 -23.01 2.46
C ALA A 134 10.08 -21.87 2.81
N HIS A 135 11.22 -21.83 2.12
CA HIS A 135 12.25 -20.81 2.27
C HIS A 135 12.03 -19.68 1.25
N ALA A 136 11.08 -18.79 1.53
CA ALA A 136 10.80 -17.64 0.66
C ALA A 136 11.87 -16.56 0.81
N LEU A 137 12.30 -15.91 -0.27
CA LEU A 137 13.26 -14.79 -0.19
C LEU A 137 12.60 -13.54 0.40
N LEU A 138 13.32 -12.80 1.26
CA LEU A 138 12.89 -11.46 1.70
C LEU A 138 12.94 -10.45 0.55
N HIS A 139 13.81 -10.64 -0.44
CA HIS A 139 13.90 -9.79 -1.62
C HIS A 139 14.39 -10.61 -2.83
N PRO A 140 13.61 -10.73 -3.93
CA PRO A 140 14.01 -11.54 -5.09
C PRO A 140 15.33 -11.08 -5.74
N ALA A 141 15.52 -9.77 -5.91
CA ALA A 141 16.77 -9.19 -6.42
C ALA A 141 17.92 -9.04 -5.39
N HIS A 142 17.68 -9.31 -4.10
CA HIS A 142 18.69 -9.19 -3.04
C HIS A 142 18.70 -10.44 -2.13
N PRO A 143 19.17 -11.61 -2.63
CA PRO A 143 19.20 -12.86 -1.88
C PRO A 143 20.07 -12.80 -0.60
N GLU A 144 21.03 -11.88 -0.54
CA GLU A 144 21.88 -11.63 0.63
C GLU A 144 21.12 -11.17 1.88
N ARG A 145 19.88 -10.68 1.71
CA ARG A 145 18.96 -10.39 2.83
C ARG A 145 18.42 -11.65 3.51
N GLY A 146 18.58 -12.82 2.88
CA GLY A 146 18.15 -14.10 3.41
C GLY A 146 16.68 -14.44 3.17
N THR A 147 16.23 -15.51 3.82
CA THR A 147 14.89 -16.09 3.66
C THR A 147 14.01 -15.81 4.87
N ARG A 148 12.70 -15.96 4.66
CA ARG A 148 11.65 -16.13 5.66
C ARG A 148 11.12 -17.55 5.54
N ASP A 149 11.15 -18.27 6.65
CA ASP A 149 10.90 -19.70 6.70
C ASP A 149 9.47 -19.95 7.17
N LEU A 150 8.67 -20.64 6.33
CA LEU A 150 7.26 -20.93 6.59
C LEU A 150 7.06 -22.44 6.73
N HIS A 151 6.79 -22.88 7.96
CA HIS A 151 6.64 -24.28 8.32
C HIS A 151 5.22 -24.77 8.01
N PHE A 152 5.05 -25.51 6.91
CA PHE A 152 3.80 -26.21 6.60
C PHE A 152 3.73 -27.54 7.38
N THR A 153 2.59 -27.78 8.04
CA THR A 153 2.31 -28.94 8.91
C THR A 153 0.91 -29.56 8.68
N GLY A 154 0.40 -29.47 7.44
CA GLY A 154 -0.91 -30.03 7.06
C GLY A 154 -2.08 -29.02 6.98
N GLU A 155 -1.92 -27.82 7.53
CA GLU A 155 -2.96 -26.78 7.53
C GLU A 155 -2.39 -25.38 7.26
N VAL A 156 -3.09 -24.60 6.44
CA VAL A 156 -2.73 -23.25 6.02
C VAL A 156 -3.91 -22.30 6.15
N ILE A 157 -3.65 -21.00 6.27
CA ILE A 157 -4.67 -19.96 6.07
C ILE A 157 -4.48 -19.31 4.70
N LEU A 158 -5.58 -19.20 3.96
CA LEU A 158 -5.64 -18.65 2.59
C LEU A 158 -6.62 -17.46 2.51
N PRO A 159 -6.45 -16.54 1.55
CA PRO A 159 -7.38 -15.43 1.37
C PRO A 159 -8.74 -15.94 0.90
N ARG A 160 -9.84 -15.49 1.53
CA ARG A 160 -11.21 -15.87 1.11
C ARG A 160 -11.49 -15.58 -0.37
N GLU A 161 -10.94 -14.49 -0.90
CA GLU A 161 -11.04 -14.09 -2.31
C GLU A 161 -10.39 -15.10 -3.29
N ASP A 162 -9.45 -15.91 -2.83
CA ASP A 162 -8.80 -16.94 -3.65
C ASP A 162 -9.46 -18.32 -3.57
N LEU A 163 -10.40 -18.48 -2.63
CA LEU A 163 -11.20 -19.68 -2.42
C LEU A 163 -12.56 -19.62 -3.14
N ALA A 164 -13.01 -18.43 -3.53
CA ALA A 164 -14.21 -18.26 -4.34
C ALA A 164 -13.96 -18.62 -5.81
N GLU A 165 -14.94 -19.30 -6.41
CA GLU A 165 -15.10 -19.61 -7.84
C GLU A 165 -14.03 -20.49 -8.51
N GLY A 166 -14.42 -21.72 -8.88
CA GLY A 166 -13.90 -22.45 -10.07
C GLY A 166 -12.42 -22.84 -10.12
N ARG A 167 -11.60 -22.50 -9.13
CA ARG A 167 -10.16 -22.77 -9.09
C ARG A 167 -9.87 -24.20 -8.65
N ALA A 168 -9.92 -25.13 -9.60
CA ALA A 168 -9.59 -26.54 -9.35
C ALA A 168 -8.17 -26.75 -8.78
N MET A 169 -7.20 -25.90 -9.14
CA MET A 169 -5.83 -25.93 -8.62
C MET A 169 -5.31 -24.51 -8.34
N VAL A 170 -4.59 -24.35 -7.23
CA VAL A 170 -3.80 -23.14 -6.90
C VAL A 170 -2.38 -23.54 -6.49
N ARG A 171 -1.41 -22.64 -6.66
CA ARG A 171 -0.05 -22.84 -6.15
C ARG A 171 0.17 -21.98 -4.91
N LEU A 172 0.51 -22.63 -3.80
CA LEU A 172 0.98 -21.96 -2.59
C LEU A 172 2.40 -21.45 -2.87
N LYS A 173 2.60 -20.13 -2.82
CA LYS A 173 3.87 -19.51 -3.21
C LYS A 173 5.03 -20.05 -2.37
N ASP A 174 6.13 -20.36 -3.06
CA ASP A 174 7.38 -20.95 -2.52
C ASP A 174 7.20 -22.29 -1.77
N LEU A 175 6.03 -22.93 -1.91
CA LEU A 175 5.70 -24.25 -1.37
C LEU A 175 5.35 -25.21 -2.54
N PHE A 176 4.10 -25.65 -2.66
CA PHE A 176 3.64 -26.64 -3.64
C PHE A 176 2.25 -26.29 -4.21
N ASN A 177 1.75 -27.14 -5.10
CA ASN A 177 0.42 -27.02 -5.69
C ASN A 177 -0.61 -27.79 -4.85
N ILE A 178 -1.81 -27.24 -4.73
CA ILE A 178 -2.97 -27.92 -4.14
C ILE A 178 -4.13 -27.93 -5.12
N GLU A 179 -4.88 -29.02 -5.13
CA GLU A 179 -6.21 -29.09 -5.75
C GLU A 179 -7.26 -28.82 -4.68
N MET A 180 -8.24 -27.97 -4.98
CA MET A 180 -9.28 -27.55 -4.03
C MET A 180 -10.64 -28.11 -4.46
N THR A 181 -11.41 -28.63 -3.50
CA THR A 181 -12.75 -29.18 -3.72
C THR A 181 -13.71 -28.72 -2.62
N GLY A 182 -14.96 -28.47 -2.98
CA GLY A 182 -15.97 -27.85 -2.11
C GLY A 182 -16.26 -26.39 -2.46
N GLU A 183 -17.20 -25.80 -1.74
CA GLU A 183 -17.62 -24.39 -1.90
C GLU A 183 -17.78 -23.71 -0.54
N GLY A 184 -17.64 -22.38 -0.52
CA GLY A 184 -17.90 -21.57 0.69
C GLY A 184 -16.87 -21.79 1.79
N THR A 185 -17.31 -22.32 2.94
CA THR A 185 -16.45 -22.58 4.12
C THR A 185 -16.05 -24.05 4.26
N ASP A 186 -16.61 -24.95 3.45
CA ASP A 186 -16.42 -26.41 3.57
C ASP A 186 -15.46 -26.89 2.46
N ILE A 187 -14.30 -26.22 2.38
CA ILE A 187 -13.29 -26.45 1.35
C ILE A 187 -12.24 -27.40 1.87
N SER A 188 -12.06 -28.52 1.14
CA SER A 188 -10.95 -29.44 1.35
C SER A 188 -9.91 -29.28 0.25
N ALA A 189 -8.63 -29.31 0.63
CA ALA A 189 -7.52 -29.28 -0.31
C ALA A 189 -6.75 -30.60 -0.28
N CYS A 190 -6.22 -31.00 -1.43
CA CYS A 190 -5.33 -32.15 -1.59
C CYS A 190 -4.00 -31.69 -2.20
N PHE A 191 -2.90 -32.28 -1.76
CA PHE A 191 -1.58 -32.06 -2.36
C PHE A 191 -1.57 -32.54 -3.82
N ALA A 192 -1.09 -31.70 -4.73
CA ALA A 192 -1.14 -31.93 -6.17
C ALA A 192 0.24 -31.71 -6.84
N GLY A 193 1.31 -32.09 -6.14
CA GLY A 193 2.69 -31.99 -6.59
C GLY A 193 3.34 -30.63 -6.33
N ASP A 194 4.66 -30.57 -6.42
CA ASP A 194 5.50 -29.39 -6.20
C ASP A 194 5.90 -28.67 -7.50
N SER A 195 5.70 -29.30 -8.66
CA SER A 195 6.08 -28.78 -9.98
C SER A 195 5.47 -27.41 -10.30
N LEU A 196 6.34 -26.40 -10.42
CA LEU A 196 5.96 -25.07 -10.92
C LEU A 196 5.56 -25.10 -12.41
N ALA A 197 6.06 -26.07 -13.18
CA ALA A 197 5.71 -26.24 -14.59
C ALA A 197 4.23 -26.66 -14.74
N ASP A 198 3.76 -27.56 -13.88
CA ASP A 198 2.39 -28.08 -13.89
C ASP A 198 1.38 -26.97 -13.53
N ALA A 199 1.70 -26.19 -12.49
CA ALA A 199 0.92 -25.01 -12.12
C ALA A 199 0.79 -24.01 -13.29
N ARG A 200 1.89 -23.74 -13.99
CA ARG A 200 1.89 -22.86 -15.18
C ARG A 200 1.09 -23.45 -16.34
N ALA A 201 1.24 -24.74 -16.61
CA ALA A 201 0.51 -25.44 -17.68
C ALA A 201 -1.01 -25.41 -17.44
N ARG A 202 -1.45 -25.61 -16.20
CA ARG A 202 -2.87 -25.51 -15.79
C ARG A 202 -3.34 -24.07 -15.54
N LYS A 203 -2.47 -23.06 -15.72
CA LYS A 203 -2.74 -21.64 -15.40
C LYS A 203 -3.21 -21.41 -13.95
N ALA A 204 -2.78 -22.27 -13.03
CA ALA A 204 -3.11 -22.16 -11.61
C ALA A 204 -2.56 -20.85 -11.03
N PRO A 205 -3.36 -20.03 -10.33
CA PRO A 205 -2.87 -18.81 -9.71
C PRO A 205 -1.89 -19.15 -8.59
N ILE A 206 -0.80 -18.39 -8.53
CA ILE A 206 0.13 -18.41 -7.39
C ILE A 206 -0.46 -17.50 -6.31
N ILE A 207 -0.66 -18.00 -5.11
CA ILE A 207 -1.31 -17.27 -4.00
C ILE A 207 -0.42 -17.22 -2.76
N GLN A 208 -0.56 -16.15 -1.97
CA GLN A 208 0.04 -16.07 -0.64
C GLN A 208 -0.74 -16.90 0.37
N TRP A 209 -0.04 -17.39 1.39
CA TRP A 209 -0.57 -18.26 2.43
C TRP A 209 0.24 -18.06 3.71
N LEU A 210 -0.27 -18.51 4.85
CA LEU A 210 0.51 -18.65 6.09
C LEU A 210 0.24 -20.02 6.71
N PRO A 211 1.17 -20.60 7.47
CA PRO A 211 0.87 -21.75 8.31
C PRO A 211 -0.24 -21.44 9.31
N ALA A 212 -1.13 -22.40 9.57
CA ALA A 212 -2.15 -22.26 10.60
C ALA A 212 -1.53 -21.97 11.98
N GLY A 213 -2.09 -21.00 12.71
CA GLY A 213 -1.60 -20.58 14.02
C GLY A 213 -0.28 -19.78 14.04
N ALA A 214 0.43 -19.64 12.92
CA ALA A 214 1.70 -18.92 12.85
C ALA A 214 1.57 -17.43 12.46
N GLY A 215 0.40 -16.99 11.95
CA GLY A 215 0.17 -15.59 11.59
C GLY A 215 -0.07 -14.69 12.81
N VAL A 216 0.26 -13.40 12.69
CA VAL A 216 -0.18 -12.36 13.64
C VAL A 216 -1.35 -11.57 13.06
N PRO A 217 -2.34 -11.13 13.88
CA PRO A 217 -3.41 -10.25 13.42
C PRO A 217 -2.84 -8.96 12.81
N CYS A 218 -3.39 -8.57 11.66
CA CYS A 218 -2.94 -7.40 10.91
C CYS A 218 -4.13 -6.65 10.31
N THR A 219 -4.19 -5.34 10.52
CA THR A 219 -5.15 -4.44 9.88
C THR A 219 -4.43 -3.59 8.84
N LEU A 220 -4.77 -3.79 7.56
CA LEU A 220 -4.29 -2.97 6.46
C LEU A 220 -5.30 -1.84 6.19
N VAL A 221 -4.97 -0.64 6.63
CA VAL A 221 -5.77 0.58 6.42
C VAL A 221 -5.58 1.04 4.97
N THR A 222 -6.66 1.09 4.19
CA THR A 222 -6.65 1.56 2.79
C THR A 222 -7.59 2.76 2.60
N PRO A 223 -7.45 3.56 1.52
CA PRO A 223 -8.38 4.64 1.21
C PRO A 223 -9.84 4.18 1.07
N ASP A 224 -10.03 2.94 0.59
CA ASP A 224 -11.34 2.34 0.28
C ASP A 224 -11.96 1.59 1.48
N GLY A 225 -11.20 1.38 2.56
CA GLY A 225 -11.62 0.68 3.77
C GLY A 225 -10.50 -0.11 4.45
N ASP A 226 -10.67 -0.40 5.74
CA ASP A 226 -9.72 -1.22 6.51
C ASP A 226 -9.92 -2.70 6.16
N ARG A 227 -8.84 -3.40 5.76
CA ARG A 227 -8.85 -4.85 5.52
C ARG A 227 -8.25 -5.57 6.73
N ALA A 228 -9.05 -6.38 7.41
CA ALA A 228 -8.57 -7.26 8.47
C ALA A 228 -7.95 -8.54 7.87
N GLY A 229 -6.92 -9.07 8.53
CA GLY A 229 -6.28 -10.32 8.12
C GLY A 229 -5.18 -10.76 9.05
N MET A 230 -4.28 -11.60 8.54
CA MET A 230 -3.08 -12.04 9.25
C MET A 230 -1.84 -11.85 8.38
N CYS A 231 -0.71 -11.52 8.98
CA CYS A 231 0.59 -11.45 8.29
C CYS A 231 1.66 -12.28 9.01
N GLU A 232 2.85 -12.40 8.41
CA GLU A 232 3.99 -13.08 9.04
C GLU A 232 4.46 -12.36 10.31
N PRO A 233 4.79 -13.07 11.41
CA PRO A 233 5.28 -12.45 12.64
C PRO A 233 6.50 -11.54 12.45
N ARG A 234 7.35 -11.84 11.46
CA ARG A 234 8.55 -11.05 11.14
C ARG A 234 8.23 -9.62 10.68
N VAL A 235 7.01 -9.34 10.22
CA VAL A 235 6.56 -7.98 9.89
C VAL A 235 6.63 -7.04 11.10
N ALA A 236 6.56 -7.58 12.33
CA ALA A 236 6.74 -6.80 13.56
C ALA A 236 8.11 -6.12 13.67
N ALA A 237 9.15 -6.65 13.01
CA ALA A 237 10.49 -6.06 13.00
C ALA A 237 10.61 -4.85 12.06
N GLU A 238 9.65 -4.65 11.15
CA GLU A 238 9.67 -3.62 10.10
C GLU A 238 8.93 -2.34 10.53
N LEU A 239 8.79 -2.09 11.84
CA LEU A 239 8.08 -0.92 12.37
C LEU A 239 8.67 0.40 11.81
N GLY A 240 7.80 1.21 11.22
CA GLY A 240 8.14 2.46 10.55
C GLY A 240 8.58 2.31 9.10
N GLN A 241 8.94 1.11 8.65
CA GLN A 241 9.41 0.81 7.29
C GLN A 241 8.25 0.54 6.33
N VAL A 242 8.54 0.61 5.03
CA VAL A 242 7.67 0.14 3.96
C VAL A 242 8.05 -1.30 3.62
N VAL A 243 7.04 -2.17 3.57
CA VAL A 243 7.16 -3.56 3.15
C VAL A 243 6.29 -3.81 1.92
N GLN A 244 6.59 -4.88 1.18
CA GLN A 244 5.72 -5.35 0.11
C GLN A 244 4.93 -6.58 0.59
N PHE A 245 3.62 -6.43 0.76
CA PHE A 245 2.72 -7.56 0.88
C PHE A 245 2.47 -8.16 -0.50
N GLU A 246 2.95 -9.38 -0.72
CA GLU A 246 2.87 -10.01 -2.04
C GLU A 246 1.42 -10.12 -2.54
N ARG A 247 1.21 -9.86 -3.85
CA ARG A 247 -0.09 -9.70 -4.55
C ARG A 247 -0.97 -8.52 -4.11
N VAL A 248 -0.80 -8.03 -2.89
CA VAL A 248 -1.58 -6.94 -2.29
C VAL A 248 -1.02 -5.57 -2.66
N GLY A 249 0.27 -5.32 -2.37
CA GLY A 249 0.96 -4.05 -2.67
C GLY A 249 1.94 -3.63 -1.56
N PHE A 250 2.42 -2.39 -1.64
CA PHE A 250 3.28 -1.80 -0.62
C PHE A 250 2.45 -1.24 0.54
N ALA A 251 2.95 -1.40 1.75
CA ALA A 251 2.35 -0.84 2.96
C ALA A 251 3.42 -0.42 3.97
N ARG A 252 3.20 0.69 4.67
CA ARG A 252 4.03 1.13 5.79
C ARG A 252 3.52 0.53 7.10
N ILE A 253 4.40 -0.11 7.87
CA ILE A 253 4.07 -0.61 9.21
C ILE A 253 4.07 0.58 10.19
N ASP A 254 2.92 0.92 10.76
CA ASP A 254 2.74 2.14 11.56
C ASP A 254 2.62 1.86 13.05
N ALA A 255 2.06 0.70 13.44
CA ALA A 255 2.03 0.25 14.83
C ALA A 255 2.20 -1.28 14.93
N VAL A 256 2.86 -1.71 16.00
CA VAL A 256 3.03 -3.11 16.41
C VAL A 256 2.66 -3.19 17.89
N SER A 257 1.77 -4.12 18.25
CA SER A 257 1.22 -4.26 19.60
C SER A 257 0.92 -5.73 19.92
N ALA A 258 0.54 -6.01 21.17
CA ALA A 258 0.06 -7.34 21.56
C ALA A 258 -1.28 -7.72 20.89
N GLU A 259 -2.07 -6.74 20.45
CA GLU A 259 -3.36 -6.95 19.76
C GLU A 259 -3.18 -7.22 18.26
N GLY A 260 -2.00 -6.88 17.71
CA GLY A 260 -1.67 -7.05 16.29
C GLY A 260 -0.86 -5.90 15.70
N ILE A 261 -0.77 -5.90 14.37
CA ILE A 261 -0.04 -4.94 13.55
C ILE A 261 -1.03 -4.03 12.80
N ILE A 262 -0.74 -2.73 12.72
CA ILE A 262 -1.44 -1.78 11.84
C ILE A 262 -0.48 -1.36 10.72
N ALA A 263 -0.90 -1.60 9.49
CA ALA A 263 -0.19 -1.21 8.28
C ALA A 263 -1.05 -0.24 7.46
N TYR A 264 -0.44 0.78 6.84
CA TYR A 264 -1.12 1.72 5.95
C TYR A 264 -0.73 1.46 4.50
N PHE A 265 -1.72 1.28 3.64
CA PHE A 265 -1.51 0.99 2.23
C PHE A 265 -0.88 2.18 1.49
N THR A 266 0.25 1.91 0.84
CA THR A 266 1.01 2.89 0.06
C THR A 266 0.45 2.96 -1.35
N HIS A 267 0.69 1.93 -2.17
CA HIS A 267 0.20 1.72 -3.54
C HIS A 267 0.53 0.28 -3.99
N ARG A 268 0.17 -0.09 -5.21
CA ARG A 268 0.45 -1.42 -5.79
C ARG A 268 1.79 -1.50 -6.54
#